data_AF-A0A535VDK2-F1
#
_entry.id   AF-A0A535VDK2-F1
#
_cell.length_a   1.000
_cell.length_b   1.000
_cell.length_c   1.000
_cell.angle_alpha   90.00
_cell.angle_beta   90.00
_cell.angle_gamma   90.00
#
_symmetry.space_group_name_H-M   'P 1'
#
loop_
_entity.id
_entity.type
_entity.pdbx_description
1 polymer ?
#
loop_
_entity_poly.entity_id
_entity_poly.type
_entity_poly.pdbx_seq_one_letter_code
_entity_poly.pdbx_strand_id
1 'polypeptide(L)'
;MVSVAVIVLSLVIILLMVSNLFVSASRTYRQQQKVEVTEAQEAHTADTQGLVLVHTQLGMLVSTRKSLASPGFTLPPHWYSRLRTYVSLILLLMVLITFCIQRGLADGTLQNLSRGLTYFGSTQFSTNDIRAAAHVTALNASQQLVRISQLDPAQYNSNSEWNTWAYSACSTASMTEVFDAYGRHFRITDVLAVEAQIGAITPQMGLLDPSGIQQTAAQFGFKTNWGNSWTLDQVINTANSGKPVIVGFPPDRYAGGHLLVVIGGDSTNVYLADSSSWNHRALTHDQFLQWWAGYAAVVTPE
;
A
#
# COMPACT_ATOMS: atom_id res chain seq x y z
N MET A 1 28.17 -2.75 -40.41
CA MET A 1 28.06 -4.08 -39.76
C MET A 1 27.97 -4.04 -38.24
N VAL A 2 28.51 -3.03 -37.56
CA VAL A 2 28.45 -2.89 -36.08
C VAL A 2 27.02 -2.70 -35.54
N SER A 3 26.12 -2.05 -36.28
CA SER A 3 24.75 -1.76 -35.82
C SER A 3 23.86 -3.01 -35.68
N VAL A 4 24.00 -4.00 -36.57
CA VAL A 4 23.21 -5.24 -36.51
C VAL A 4 23.65 -6.11 -35.34
N ALA A 5 24.95 -6.17 -35.05
CA ALA A 5 25.48 -6.95 -33.94
C ALA A 5 25.00 -6.42 -32.58
N VAL A 6 24.88 -5.09 -32.42
CA VAL A 6 24.37 -4.48 -31.19
C VAL A 6 22.87 -4.77 -30.98
N ILE A 7 22.06 -4.68 -32.03
CA ILE A 7 20.61 -4.98 -31.95
C ILE A 7 20.39 -6.45 -31.58
N VAL A 8 21.13 -7.38 -32.19
CA VAL A 8 21.04 -8.81 -31.89
C VAL A 8 21.46 -9.07 -30.43
N LEU A 9 22.53 -8.43 -29.96
CA LEU A 9 22.98 -8.59 -28.57
C LEU A 9 21.95 -8.05 -27.57
N SER A 10 21.33 -6.91 -27.84
CA SER A 10 20.27 -6.33 -26.99
C SER A 10 19.04 -7.23 -26.92
N LEU A 11 18.61 -7.82 -28.06
CA LEU A 11 17.50 -8.77 -28.09
C LEU A 11 17.80 -10.04 -27.29
N VAL A 12 19.01 -10.57 -27.38
CA VAL A 12 19.43 -11.74 -26.60
C VAL A 12 19.40 -11.45 -25.10
N ILE A 13 19.86 -10.27 -24.67
CA ILE A 13 19.84 -9.89 -23.25
C ILE A 13 18.40 -9.74 -22.74
N ILE A 14 17.51 -9.13 -23.52
CA ILE A 14 16.10 -8.98 -23.16
C ILE A 14 15.43 -10.36 -23.03
N LEU A 15 15.67 -11.27 -23.99
CA LEU A 15 15.13 -12.63 -23.93
C LEU A 15 15.62 -13.41 -22.71
N LEU A 16 16.88 -13.23 -22.31
CA LEU A 16 17.43 -13.86 -21.11
C LEU A 16 16.82 -13.27 -19.82
N MET A 17 16.57 -11.97 -19.76
CA MET A 17 15.89 -11.35 -18.62
C MET A 17 14.44 -11.82 -18.49
N VAL A 18 13.69 -11.86 -19.59
CA VAL A 18 12.31 -12.35 -19.62
C VAL A 18 12.24 -13.83 -19.22
N SER A 19 13.18 -14.65 -19.72
CA SER A 19 13.25 -16.07 -19.35
C SER A 19 13.54 -16.27 -17.85
N ASN A 20 14.43 -15.47 -17.26
CA ASN A 20 14.70 -15.52 -15.82
C ASN A 20 13.49 -15.09 -14.97
N LEU A 21 12.75 -14.07 -15.42
CA LEU A 21 11.51 -13.64 -14.78
C LEU A 21 10.44 -14.75 -14.80
N PHE A 22 10.26 -15.42 -15.95
CA PHE A 22 9.34 -16.55 -16.07
C PHE A 22 9.74 -17.73 -15.17
N VAL A 23 11.03 -18.07 -15.11
CA VAL A 23 11.52 -19.15 -14.23
C VAL A 23 11.34 -18.77 -12.76
N SER A 24 11.58 -17.51 -12.39
CA SER A 24 11.37 -17.05 -11.01
C SER A 24 9.90 -17.08 -10.62
N ALA A 25 9.01 -16.56 -11.47
CA ALA A 25 7.56 -16.58 -11.23
C ALA A 25 7.02 -18.01 -11.14
N SER A 26 7.48 -18.91 -12.01
CA SER A 26 7.09 -20.33 -11.97
C SER A 26 7.56 -21.04 -10.69
N ARG A 27 8.74 -20.68 -10.16
CA ARG A 27 9.24 -21.22 -8.89
C ARG A 27 8.41 -20.73 -7.70
N THR A 28 8.04 -19.45 -7.67
CA THR A 28 7.18 -18.89 -6.62
C THR A 28 5.78 -19.51 -6.65
N TYR A 29 5.19 -19.67 -7.85
CA TYR A 29 3.91 -20.34 -8.02
C TYR A 29 3.95 -21.80 -7.52
N ARG A 30 5.01 -22.55 -7.86
CA ARG A 30 5.21 -23.92 -7.35
C ARG A 30 5.46 -24.00 -5.85
N GLN A 31 6.01 -22.94 -5.23
CA GLN A 31 6.16 -22.88 -3.78
C GLN A 31 4.81 -22.64 -3.11
N GLN A 32 4.00 -21.72 -3.63
CA GLN A 32 2.65 -21.45 -3.12
C GLN A 32 1.76 -22.70 -3.21
N GLN A 33 1.79 -23.42 -4.34
CA GLN A 33 1.04 -24.67 -4.52
C GLN A 33 1.47 -25.77 -3.52
N LYS A 34 2.74 -25.79 -3.10
CA LYS A 34 3.21 -26.74 -2.08
C LYS A 34 2.75 -26.37 -0.67
N VAL A 35 2.59 -25.08 -0.36
CA VAL A 35 2.04 -24.64 0.93
C VAL A 35 0.56 -25.00 1.01
N GLU A 36 -0.19 -24.75 -0.07
CA GLU A 36 -1.63 -25.04 -0.15
C GLU A 36 -1.95 -26.54 -0.04
N VAL A 37 -1.13 -27.42 -0.66
CA VAL A 37 -1.25 -28.88 -0.50
C VAL A 37 -0.85 -29.34 0.91
N THR A 38 0.05 -28.63 1.60
CA THR A 38 0.44 -28.98 2.98
C THR A 38 -0.65 -28.58 3.97
N GLU A 39 -1.26 -27.40 3.80
CA GLU A 39 -2.38 -26.94 4.65
C GLU A 39 -3.67 -27.73 4.40
N ALA A 40 -3.95 -28.11 3.14
CA ALA A 40 -5.10 -28.98 2.83
C ALA A 40 -4.95 -30.40 3.43
N GLN A 41 -3.73 -30.88 3.61
CA GLN A 41 -3.47 -32.20 4.18
C GLN A 41 -3.44 -32.20 5.73
N GLU A 42 -3.15 -31.07 6.37
CA GLU A 42 -3.29 -30.88 7.82
C GLU A 42 -4.74 -30.57 8.24
N ALA A 43 -5.53 -29.91 7.39
CA ALA A 43 -6.95 -29.66 7.65
C ALA A 43 -7.82 -30.95 7.62
N HIS A 44 -7.39 -31.99 6.91
CA HIS A 44 -8.12 -33.26 6.81
C HIS A 44 -7.75 -34.31 7.88
N THR A 45 -6.73 -34.10 8.70
CA THR A 45 -6.33 -35.01 9.80
C THR A 45 -6.72 -34.52 11.19
N ALA A 46 -7.25 -33.30 11.33
CA ALA A 46 -7.58 -32.71 12.63
C ALA A 46 -8.92 -33.18 13.25
N ASP A 47 -9.76 -33.95 12.54
CA ASP A 47 -11.10 -34.32 13.01
C ASP A 47 -11.30 -35.83 13.25
N THR A 48 -10.25 -36.65 13.26
CA THR A 48 -10.38 -38.06 13.68
C THR A 48 -9.07 -38.61 14.23
N GLN A 49 -8.89 -38.49 15.55
CA GLN A 49 -8.16 -39.43 16.43
C GLN A 49 -8.24 -38.87 17.86
N GLY A 50 -9.11 -39.36 18.74
CA GLY A 50 -9.35 -40.77 19.00
C GLY A 50 -8.13 -41.32 19.75
N LEU A 51 -8.19 -41.21 21.07
CA LEU A 51 -7.24 -41.72 22.06
C LEU A 51 -6.92 -43.19 21.76
N VAL A 52 -5.74 -43.44 21.17
CA VAL A 52 -5.18 -44.78 21.00
C VAL A 52 -3.89 -44.83 21.79
N LEU A 53 -4.04 -45.22 23.06
CA LEU A 53 -2.96 -45.54 23.97
C LEU A 53 -2.41 -46.92 23.55
N VAL A 54 -1.49 -46.96 22.59
CA VAL A 54 -0.72 -48.17 22.30
C VAL A 54 0.49 -48.19 23.21
N HIS A 55 0.32 -48.92 24.31
CA HIS A 55 1.39 -49.36 25.18
C HIS A 55 2.21 -50.43 24.44
N THR A 56 3.37 -50.07 23.90
CA THR A 56 4.39 -51.05 23.51
C THR A 56 5.65 -50.82 24.34
N GLN A 57 5.84 -51.76 25.26
CA GLN A 57 7.06 -52.07 25.97
C GLN A 57 8.20 -52.34 24.97
N LEU A 58 9.44 -52.02 25.37
CA LEU A 58 10.73 -52.22 24.68
C LEU A 58 11.17 -51.16 23.65
N GLY A 59 12.21 -50.41 24.03
CA GLY A 59 13.26 -49.95 23.11
C GLY A 59 13.11 -48.53 22.59
N MET A 60 13.76 -47.56 23.26
CA MET A 60 14.01 -46.25 22.68
C MET A 60 14.96 -46.38 21.48
N LEU A 61 14.43 -46.27 20.27
CA LEU A 61 15.21 -45.92 19.08
C LEU A 61 14.97 -44.45 18.77
N VAL A 62 15.93 -43.61 19.14
CA VAL A 62 16.03 -42.21 18.69
C VAL A 62 16.40 -42.23 17.20
N SER A 63 15.42 -42.01 16.33
CA SER A 63 15.65 -41.75 14.91
C SER A 63 15.97 -40.26 14.74
N THR A 64 17.25 -39.90 14.69
CA THR A 64 17.68 -38.59 14.22
C THR A 64 17.54 -38.54 12.71
N ARG A 65 16.45 -37.95 12.20
CA ARG A 65 16.31 -37.66 10.77
C ARG A 65 17.32 -36.56 10.40
N LYS A 66 18.46 -36.98 9.85
CA LYS A 66 19.51 -36.13 9.29
C LYS A 66 18.91 -35.29 8.15
N SER A 67 18.78 -33.98 8.35
CA SER A 67 18.38 -33.04 7.29
C SER A 67 19.48 -32.98 6.23
N LEU A 68 19.17 -33.42 5.02
CA LEU A 68 20.03 -33.25 3.85
C LEU A 68 19.99 -31.78 3.42
N ALA A 69 21.05 -31.05 3.76
CA ALA A 69 21.32 -29.72 3.24
C ALA A 69 21.35 -29.78 1.69
N SER A 70 20.44 -29.04 1.05
CA SER A 70 20.50 -28.80 -0.39
C SER A 70 21.63 -27.80 -0.70
N PRO A 71 22.42 -28.00 -1.77
CA PRO A 71 23.46 -27.06 -2.14
C PRO A 71 22.83 -25.79 -2.73
N GLY A 72 22.78 -24.72 -1.95
CA GLY A 72 22.45 -23.39 -2.43
C GLY A 72 23.59 -22.84 -3.27
N PHE A 73 23.37 -22.67 -4.57
CA PHE A 73 24.31 -22.02 -5.47
C PHE A 73 24.31 -20.51 -5.18
N THR A 74 25.20 -20.05 -4.30
CA THR A 74 25.36 -18.63 -4.00
C THR A 74 26.22 -17.98 -5.08
N LEU A 75 25.60 -17.17 -5.94
CA LEU A 75 26.34 -16.34 -6.90
C LEU A 75 27.11 -15.24 -6.16
N PRO A 76 28.36 -14.96 -6.56
CA PRO A 76 29.24 -14.09 -5.80
C PRO A 76 28.85 -12.59 -5.91
N PRO A 77 29.00 -11.81 -4.83
CA PRO A 77 28.45 -10.45 -4.68
C PRO A 77 28.98 -9.40 -5.66
N HIS A 78 30.09 -9.66 -6.35
CA HIS A 78 30.62 -8.76 -7.39
C HIS A 78 29.78 -8.73 -8.68
N TRP A 79 28.89 -9.72 -8.88
CA TRP A 79 28.02 -9.80 -10.06
C TRP A 79 26.87 -8.80 -10.00
N TYR A 80 26.27 -8.61 -8.82
CA TYR A 80 25.16 -7.66 -8.60
C TYR A 80 25.61 -6.20 -8.72
N SER A 81 26.82 -5.87 -8.26
CA SER A 81 27.37 -4.52 -8.35
C SER A 81 27.54 -4.06 -9.80
N ARG A 82 28.10 -4.91 -10.67
CA ARG A 82 28.32 -4.58 -12.08
C ARG A 82 27.02 -4.42 -12.86
N LEU A 83 26.04 -5.30 -12.62
CA LEU A 83 24.74 -5.22 -13.28
C LEU A 83 23.99 -3.93 -12.92
N ARG A 84 24.04 -3.52 -11.66
CA ARG A 84 23.42 -2.26 -11.20
C ARG A 84 24.03 -1.04 -11.89
N THR A 85 25.35 -1.00 -12.01
CA THR A 85 26.05 0.11 -12.67
C THR A 85 25.67 0.24 -14.15
N TYR A 86 25.58 -0.88 -14.88
CA TYR A 86 25.17 -0.84 -16.29
C TYR A 86 23.72 -0.40 -16.48
N VAL A 87 22.80 -0.88 -15.62
CA VAL A 87 21.38 -0.47 -15.67
C VAL A 87 21.23 1.03 -15.38
N SER A 88 21.94 1.57 -14.39
CA SER A 88 21.92 3.01 -14.09
C SER A 88 22.49 3.86 -15.23
N LEU A 89 23.55 3.40 -15.90
CA LEU A 89 24.15 4.09 -17.04
C LEU A 89 23.21 4.15 -18.25
N ILE A 90 22.50 3.06 -18.53
CA ILE A 90 21.52 2.99 -19.62
C ILE A 90 20.32 3.90 -19.34
N LEU A 91 19.82 3.90 -18.10
CA LEU A 91 18.73 4.78 -17.68
C LEU A 91 19.12 6.27 -17.81
N LEU A 92 20.32 6.63 -17.37
CA LEU A 92 20.84 8.00 -17.46
C LEU A 92 21.00 8.44 -18.93
N LEU A 93 21.46 7.54 -19.79
CA LEU A 93 21.56 7.80 -21.23
C LEU A 93 20.17 8.01 -21.86
N MET A 94 19.16 7.22 -21.49
CA MET A 94 17.79 7.42 -21.98
C MET A 94 17.20 8.77 -21.55
N VAL A 95 17.44 9.20 -20.32
CA VAL A 95 16.97 10.51 -19.82
C VAL A 95 17.62 11.65 -20.60
N LEU A 96 18.93 11.58 -20.84
CA LEU A 96 19.66 12.59 -21.63
C LEU A 96 19.14 12.67 -23.07
N ILE A 97 18.89 11.53 -23.72
CA ILE A 97 18.32 11.48 -25.08
C ILE A 97 16.92 12.12 -25.11
N THR A 98 16.08 11.82 -24.12
CA THR A 98 14.73 12.39 -24.01
C THR A 98 14.78 13.91 -23.85
N PHE A 99 15.71 14.42 -23.04
CA PHE A 99 15.92 15.85 -22.84
C PHE A 99 16.41 16.55 -24.12
N CYS A 100 17.26 15.91 -24.92
CA CYS A 100 17.71 16.44 -26.20
C CYS A 100 16.59 16.53 -27.23
N ILE A 101 15.63 15.60 -27.22
CA ILE A 101 14.46 15.63 -28.12
C ILE A 101 13.49 16.75 -27.70
N GLN A 102 13.28 16.95 -26.40
CA GLN A 102 12.36 17.99 -25.89
C GLN A 102 12.90 19.42 -26.11
N ARG A 103 14.22 19.62 -26.08
CA ARG A 103 14.84 20.93 -26.33
C ARG A 103 14.90 21.32 -27.83
N GLY A 104 14.62 20.41 -28.75
CA GLY A 104 14.60 20.69 -30.20
C GLY A 104 13.29 21.27 -30.74
N LEU A 105 12.23 21.37 -29.94
CA LEU A 105 10.88 21.75 -30.39
C LEU A 105 10.26 22.93 -29.61
N ALA A 106 10.99 23.54 -28.68
CA ALA A 106 10.47 24.56 -27.79
C ALA A 106 10.97 25.97 -28.16
N ASP A 107 10.59 26.48 -29.34
CA ASP A 107 10.80 27.88 -29.72
C ASP A 107 9.52 28.62 -30.16
N GLY A 108 8.33 28.00 -30.00
CA GLY A 108 7.08 28.56 -30.54
C GLY A 108 5.90 28.77 -29.58
N THR A 109 5.89 28.16 -28.40
CA THR A 109 4.60 27.94 -27.68
C THR A 109 4.38 28.83 -26.45
N LEU A 110 5.38 29.63 -26.03
CA LEU A 110 5.29 30.46 -24.82
C LEU A 110 4.62 31.84 -25.04
N GLN A 111 4.35 32.25 -26.29
CA GLN A 111 3.73 33.55 -26.58
C GLN A 111 2.19 33.57 -26.47
N ASN A 112 1.52 32.42 -26.38
CA ASN A 112 0.05 32.36 -26.40
C ASN A 112 -0.62 32.28 -25.01
N LEU A 113 0.15 32.15 -23.92
CA LEU A 113 -0.38 32.05 -22.55
C LEU A 113 -0.55 33.40 -21.85
N SER A 114 0.08 34.48 -22.33
CA SER A 114 -0.01 35.81 -21.69
C SER A 114 -1.22 36.65 -22.13
N ARG A 115 -2.02 36.19 -23.10
CA ARG A 115 -3.20 36.90 -23.61
C ARG A 115 -4.54 36.43 -23.03
N GLY A 116 -4.57 35.39 -22.19
CA GLY A 116 -5.81 34.80 -21.65
C GLY A 116 -6.27 35.32 -20.30
N LEU A 117 -5.48 36.17 -19.62
CA LEU A 117 -5.68 36.53 -18.20
C LEU A 117 -6.33 37.91 -17.96
N THR A 118 -6.84 38.59 -18.99
CA THR A 118 -7.35 39.97 -18.88
C THR A 118 -8.89 40.09 -18.89
N TYR A 119 -9.64 39.00 -18.71
CA TYR A 119 -11.10 39.00 -18.95
C TYR A 119 -12.02 38.56 -17.78
N PHE A 120 -11.54 38.50 -16.54
CA PHE A 120 -12.43 38.33 -15.38
C PHE A 120 -12.37 39.54 -14.46
N GLY A 121 -13.21 40.52 -14.82
CA GLY A 121 -13.48 41.71 -14.03
C GLY A 121 -14.25 41.41 -12.75
N SER A 122 -13.81 42.07 -11.69
CA SER A 122 -14.62 42.84 -10.75
C SER A 122 -16.09 42.45 -10.59
N THR A 123 -16.39 41.68 -9.54
CA THR A 123 -17.66 41.76 -8.83
C THR A 123 -17.38 42.08 -7.36
N GLN A 124 -17.77 43.28 -6.95
CA GLN A 124 -17.84 43.73 -5.55
C GLN A 124 -18.83 42.84 -4.80
N PHE A 125 -18.34 42.08 -3.80
CA PHE A 125 -19.20 41.42 -2.82
C PHE A 125 -19.23 42.25 -1.53
N SER A 126 -20.45 42.55 -1.10
CA SER A 126 -20.78 43.34 0.08
C SER A 126 -20.41 42.57 1.36
N THR A 127 -19.68 43.22 2.28
CA THR A 127 -19.02 42.59 3.44
C THR A 127 -19.92 42.41 4.68
N ASN A 128 -21.24 42.38 4.53
CA ASN A 128 -22.16 42.38 5.68
C ASN A 128 -22.81 41.03 6.03
N ASP A 129 -22.50 39.94 5.31
CA ASP A 129 -23.06 38.60 5.58
C ASP A 129 -22.11 37.63 6.33
N ILE A 130 -20.96 38.09 6.82
CA ILE A 130 -19.94 37.23 7.49
C ILE A 130 -20.28 36.93 8.96
N ARG A 131 -21.56 36.97 9.36
CA ARG A 131 -21.99 36.56 10.71
C ARG A 131 -23.09 35.51 10.76
N ALA A 132 -23.46 34.90 9.63
CA ALA A 132 -24.51 33.88 9.57
C ALA A 132 -24.07 32.52 8.96
N ALA A 133 -22.77 32.19 8.97
CA ALA A 133 -22.27 30.88 8.52
C ALA A 133 -21.13 30.29 9.38
N ALA A 134 -20.93 30.79 10.61
CA ALA A 134 -20.03 30.18 11.59
C ALA A 134 -20.68 29.01 12.35
N HIS A 135 -21.78 28.46 11.83
CA HIS A 135 -22.19 27.10 12.14
C HIS A 135 -21.63 26.20 11.03
N VAL A 136 -20.30 26.04 11.01
CA VAL A 136 -19.70 24.83 10.44
C VAL A 136 -20.30 23.72 11.30
N THR A 137 -21.40 23.13 10.83
CA THR A 137 -21.82 21.81 11.30
C THR A 137 -20.56 20.98 11.22
N ALA A 138 -20.01 20.58 12.37
CA ALA A 138 -18.78 19.81 12.40
C ALA A 138 -19.00 18.64 11.43
N LEU A 139 -18.31 18.66 10.28
CA LEU A 139 -18.45 17.63 9.27
C LEU A 139 -18.16 16.31 9.97
N ASN A 140 -19.17 15.46 10.07
CA ASN A 140 -19.00 14.12 10.62
C ASN A 140 -18.37 13.27 9.52
N ALA A 141 -17.06 13.43 9.32
CA ALA A 141 -16.31 12.73 8.29
C ALA A 141 -16.44 11.21 8.48
N SER A 142 -16.51 10.72 9.72
CA SER A 142 -16.76 9.30 9.99
C SER A 142 -18.05 8.77 9.35
N GLN A 143 -19.13 9.55 9.34
CA GLN A 143 -20.40 9.18 8.70
C GLN A 143 -20.38 9.36 7.18
N GLN A 144 -19.53 10.25 6.67
CA GLN A 144 -19.38 10.50 5.22
C GLN A 144 -18.36 9.56 4.56
N LEU A 145 -17.54 8.87 5.36
CA LEU A 145 -16.49 8.00 4.83
C LEU A 145 -17.12 6.83 4.08
N VAL A 146 -16.77 6.73 2.80
CA VAL A 146 -17.12 5.60 1.94
C VAL A 146 -15.89 4.73 1.78
N ARG A 147 -16.04 3.44 2.07
CA ARG A 147 -14.95 2.47 1.91
C ARG A 147 -14.57 2.33 0.43
N ILE A 148 -13.27 2.39 0.14
CA ILE A 148 -12.67 2.20 -1.17
C ILE A 148 -11.85 0.90 -1.11
N SER A 149 -12.11 -0.04 -2.02
CA SER A 149 -11.29 -1.24 -2.10
C SER A 149 -9.92 -0.92 -2.69
N GLN A 150 -8.83 -1.27 -1.99
CA GLN A 150 -7.48 -1.17 -2.55
C GLN A 150 -7.28 -2.11 -3.75
N LEU A 151 -8.19 -3.07 -3.95
CA LEU A 151 -8.16 -4.00 -5.06
C LEU A 151 -9.05 -3.56 -6.23
N ASP A 152 -9.71 -2.40 -6.17
CA ASP A 152 -10.50 -1.86 -7.29
C ASP A 152 -9.59 -1.27 -8.37
N PRO A 153 -9.51 -1.86 -9.58
CA PRO A 153 -8.69 -1.31 -10.67
C PRO A 153 -9.09 0.10 -11.09
N ALA A 154 -10.34 0.51 -10.88
CA ALA A 154 -10.81 1.85 -11.18
C ALA A 154 -10.19 2.92 -10.27
N GLN A 155 -9.47 2.56 -9.22
CA GLN A 155 -8.73 3.48 -8.36
C GLN A 155 -7.30 3.78 -8.85
N TYR A 156 -6.86 3.13 -9.93
CA TYR A 156 -5.49 3.21 -10.45
C TYR A 156 -5.43 3.81 -11.86
N ASN A 157 -4.34 4.50 -12.19
CA ASN A 157 -4.16 5.13 -13.50
C ASN A 157 -4.01 4.12 -14.65
N SER A 158 -3.62 2.89 -14.34
CA SER A 158 -3.54 1.81 -15.31
C SER A 158 -3.58 0.44 -14.63
N ASN A 159 -3.85 -0.61 -15.41
CA ASN A 159 -3.69 -1.99 -14.96
C ASN A 159 -2.25 -2.30 -14.52
N SER A 160 -1.25 -1.64 -15.12
CA SER A 160 0.14 -1.83 -14.71
C SER A 160 0.39 -1.28 -13.31
N GLU A 161 -0.18 -0.12 -12.99
CA GLU A 161 -0.08 0.47 -11.65
C GLU A 161 -0.83 -0.38 -10.62
N TRP A 162 -2.06 -0.81 -10.95
CA TRP A 162 -2.82 -1.74 -10.12
C TRP A 162 -2.04 -3.03 -9.84
N ASN A 163 -1.51 -3.70 -10.87
CA ASN A 163 -0.73 -4.93 -10.72
C ASN A 163 0.52 -4.75 -9.85
N THR A 164 1.08 -3.54 -9.84
CA THR A 164 2.28 -3.23 -9.06
C THR A 164 1.94 -2.94 -7.60
N TRP A 165 0.85 -2.21 -7.33
CA TRP A 165 0.62 -1.57 -6.04
C TRP A 165 -0.60 -2.04 -5.27
N ALA A 166 -1.59 -2.68 -5.91
CA ALA A 166 -2.89 -2.95 -5.28
C ALA A 166 -2.77 -3.71 -3.94
N TYR A 167 -1.81 -4.62 -3.80
CA TYR A 167 -1.61 -5.42 -2.60
C TYR A 167 -0.79 -4.74 -1.50
N SER A 168 -0.19 -3.58 -1.78
CA SER A 168 0.64 -2.81 -0.84
C SER A 168 0.07 -1.41 -0.54
N ALA A 169 -1.09 -1.08 -1.12
CA ALA A 169 -1.72 0.23 -1.10
C ALA A 169 -2.71 0.48 0.07
N CYS A 170 -2.63 -0.26 1.18
CA CYS A 170 -3.57 -0.07 2.30
C CYS A 170 -3.45 1.31 2.97
N SER A 171 -2.23 1.88 3.04
CA SER A 171 -1.98 3.26 3.51
C SER A 171 -2.65 4.30 2.63
N THR A 172 -2.44 4.20 1.32
CA THR A 172 -2.96 5.14 0.33
C THR A 172 -4.48 5.04 0.22
N ALA A 173 -5.04 3.83 0.27
CA ALA A 173 -6.48 3.61 0.35
C ALA A 173 -7.08 4.26 1.60
N SER A 174 -6.53 4.00 2.79
CA SER A 174 -7.01 4.59 4.04
C SER A 174 -6.95 6.11 4.03
N MET A 175 -5.87 6.70 3.52
CA MET A 175 -5.76 8.15 3.37
C MET A 175 -6.76 8.72 2.36
N THR A 176 -6.98 8.04 1.23
CA THR A 176 -7.96 8.44 0.21
C THR A 176 -9.37 8.47 0.82
N GLU A 177 -9.77 7.39 1.51
CA GLU A 177 -11.05 7.31 2.21
C GLU A 177 -11.24 8.48 3.20
N VAL A 178 -10.20 8.79 3.98
CA VAL A 178 -10.24 9.90 4.95
C VAL A 178 -10.30 11.27 4.26
N PHE A 179 -9.48 11.51 3.23
CA PHE A 179 -9.49 12.79 2.52
C PHE A 179 -10.87 13.05 1.89
N ASP A 180 -11.45 12.03 1.27
CA ASP A 180 -12.74 12.14 0.62
C ASP A 180 -13.88 12.33 1.61
N ALA A 181 -13.79 11.73 2.79
CA ALA A 181 -14.71 11.96 3.89
C ALA A 181 -14.75 13.43 4.37
N TYR A 182 -13.66 14.19 4.14
CA TYR A 182 -13.60 15.64 4.37
C TYR A 182 -13.95 16.48 3.13
N GLY A 183 -14.61 15.88 2.13
CA GLY A 183 -15.06 16.57 0.92
C GLY A 183 -13.98 16.76 -0.15
N ARG A 184 -12.94 15.92 -0.14
CA ARG A 184 -12.07 15.74 -1.30
C ARG A 184 -12.65 14.65 -2.23
N HIS A 185 -12.05 14.50 -3.40
CA HIS A 185 -12.46 13.53 -4.41
C HIS A 185 -11.21 12.98 -5.11
N PHE A 186 -10.46 12.16 -4.38
CA PHE A 186 -9.24 11.52 -4.86
C PHE A 186 -9.51 10.06 -5.21
N ARG A 187 -8.62 9.53 -6.04
CA ARG A 187 -8.46 8.09 -6.25
C ARG A 187 -7.19 7.64 -5.54
N ILE A 188 -7.08 6.34 -5.29
CA ILE A 188 -5.88 5.75 -4.66
C ILE A 188 -4.60 6.16 -5.40
N THR A 189 -4.64 6.22 -6.73
CA THR A 189 -3.50 6.65 -7.56
C THR A 189 -2.99 8.05 -7.24
N ASP A 190 -3.86 8.99 -6.87
CA ASP A 190 -3.47 10.37 -6.58
C ASP A 190 -2.62 10.41 -5.30
N VAL A 191 -3.07 9.70 -4.27
CA VAL A 191 -2.36 9.59 -2.99
C VAL A 191 -1.10 8.72 -3.13
N LEU A 192 -1.19 7.63 -3.89
CA LEU A 192 -0.07 6.72 -4.17
C LEU A 192 1.08 7.43 -4.90
N ALA A 193 0.78 8.27 -5.89
CA ALA A 193 1.79 9.01 -6.61
C ALA A 193 2.63 9.88 -5.65
N VAL A 194 1.98 10.53 -4.68
CA VAL A 194 2.65 11.34 -3.67
C VAL A 194 3.41 10.48 -2.67
N GLU A 195 2.78 9.46 -2.09
CA GLU A 195 3.43 8.59 -1.08
C GLU A 195 4.67 7.89 -1.67
N ALA A 196 4.60 7.46 -2.94
CA ALA A 196 5.72 6.88 -3.66
C ALA A 196 6.80 7.92 -4.00
N GLN A 197 6.41 9.13 -4.41
CA GLN A 197 7.36 10.21 -4.73
C GLN A 197 8.22 10.59 -3.52
N ILE A 198 7.63 10.61 -2.32
CA ILE A 198 8.39 10.90 -1.08
C ILE A 198 9.14 9.66 -0.53
N GLY A 199 9.01 8.51 -1.20
CA GLY A 199 9.68 7.27 -0.82
C GLY A 199 9.11 6.61 0.44
N ALA A 200 7.88 6.93 0.82
CA ALA A 200 7.23 6.40 2.01
C ALA A 200 6.59 5.01 1.80
N ILE A 201 6.40 4.59 0.55
CA ILE A 201 5.80 3.30 0.17
C ILE A 201 6.66 2.59 -0.88
N THR A 202 6.69 1.25 -0.83
CA THR A 202 7.22 0.40 -1.92
C THR A 202 6.24 -0.69 -2.32
N PRO A 203 6.30 -1.20 -3.57
CA PRO A 203 5.42 -2.28 -4.00
C PRO A 203 5.54 -3.55 -3.14
N GLN A 204 6.73 -3.81 -2.59
CA GLN A 204 7.04 -5.04 -1.85
C GLN A 204 6.60 -4.98 -0.38
N MET A 205 6.72 -3.81 0.25
CA MET A 205 6.52 -3.66 1.70
C MET A 205 5.28 -2.84 2.06
N GLY A 206 4.66 -2.15 1.10
CA GLY A 206 3.70 -1.11 1.42
C GLY A 206 4.39 0.06 2.12
N LEU A 207 3.66 0.69 3.05
CA LEU A 207 4.16 1.81 3.84
C LEU A 207 5.39 1.37 4.64
N LEU A 208 6.49 2.11 4.50
CA LEU A 208 7.77 1.79 5.10
C LEU A 208 7.90 2.28 6.56
N ASP A 209 7.26 3.41 6.85
CA ASP A 209 7.31 4.04 8.18
C ASP A 209 6.00 4.80 8.46
N PRO A 210 5.48 4.71 9.70
CA PRO A 210 4.37 5.53 10.19
C PRO A 210 4.36 6.99 9.76
N SER A 211 5.50 7.68 9.81
CA SER A 211 5.60 9.10 9.45
C SER A 211 5.24 9.39 8.00
N GLY A 212 5.28 8.37 7.13
CA GLY A 212 4.83 8.46 5.74
C GLY A 212 3.37 8.91 5.59
N ILE A 213 2.48 8.52 6.52
CA ILE A 213 1.09 9.00 6.54
C ILE A 213 1.05 10.51 6.75
N GLN A 214 1.80 11.03 7.73
CA GLN A 214 1.83 12.47 8.02
C GLN A 214 2.47 13.26 6.87
N GLN A 215 3.59 12.78 6.34
CA GLN A 215 4.30 13.44 5.25
C GLN A 215 3.44 13.48 3.97
N THR A 216 2.73 12.39 3.66
CA THR A 216 1.81 12.33 2.53
C THR A 216 0.62 13.23 2.75
N ALA A 217 -0.07 13.10 3.90
CA ALA A 217 -1.25 13.91 4.22
C ALA A 217 -0.97 15.43 4.18
N ALA A 218 0.22 15.86 4.62
CA ALA A 218 0.64 17.26 4.54
C ALA A 218 0.66 17.80 3.09
N GLN A 219 1.02 16.98 2.10
CA GLN A 219 0.98 17.39 0.68
C GLN A 219 -0.45 17.65 0.17
N PHE A 220 -1.46 17.11 0.86
CA PHE A 220 -2.88 17.30 0.53
C PHE A 220 -3.56 18.38 1.39
N GLY A 221 -2.81 19.12 2.21
CA GLY A 221 -3.36 20.15 3.10
C GLY A 221 -4.07 19.56 4.32
N PHE A 222 -3.58 18.42 4.82
CA PHE A 222 -4.04 17.78 6.04
C PHE A 222 -2.93 17.73 7.08
N LYS A 223 -3.31 17.83 8.35
CA LYS A 223 -2.44 17.58 9.50
C LYS A 223 -2.79 16.25 10.16
N THR A 224 -1.78 15.62 10.74
CA THR A 224 -1.93 14.36 11.48
C THR A 224 -1.70 14.56 12.97
N ASN A 225 -2.66 14.12 13.78
CA ASN A 225 -2.50 13.96 15.22
C ASN A 225 -2.32 12.48 15.55
N TRP A 226 -1.26 12.16 16.29
CA TRP A 226 -0.90 10.78 16.63
C TRP A 226 -1.58 10.34 17.93
N GLY A 227 -2.27 9.20 17.85
CA GLY A 227 -2.86 8.50 18.98
C GLY A 227 -2.03 7.32 19.47
N ASN A 228 -0.72 7.33 19.22
CA ASN A 228 0.18 6.28 19.67
C ASN A 228 0.14 6.27 21.22
N SER A 229 -0.36 5.18 21.82
CA SER A 229 -0.73 5.03 23.25
C SER A 229 -2.19 5.34 23.63
N TRP A 230 -3.09 5.48 22.66
CA TRP A 230 -4.52 5.54 22.96
C TRP A 230 -5.07 4.19 23.43
N THR A 231 -6.10 4.23 24.26
CA THR A 231 -6.97 3.08 24.54
C THR A 231 -7.93 2.86 23.38
N LEU A 232 -8.54 1.67 23.30
CA LEU A 232 -9.60 1.40 22.32
C LEU A 232 -10.74 2.41 22.44
N ASP A 233 -11.16 2.73 23.66
CA ASP A 233 -12.21 3.72 23.91
C ASP A 233 -11.84 5.11 23.36
N GLN A 234 -10.57 5.53 23.43
CA GLN A 234 -10.13 6.80 22.87
C GLN A 234 -10.20 6.80 21.33
N VAL A 235 -9.86 5.68 20.69
CA VAL A 235 -10.03 5.49 19.24
C VAL A 235 -11.50 5.58 18.86
N ILE A 236 -12.37 4.80 19.52
CA ILE A 236 -13.82 4.77 19.24
C ILE A 236 -14.45 6.12 19.50
N ASN A 237 -14.17 6.77 20.62
CA ASN A 237 -14.73 8.08 20.96
C ASN A 237 -14.30 9.16 19.97
N THR A 238 -13.06 9.11 19.49
CA THR A 238 -12.59 10.02 18.46
C THR A 238 -13.32 9.79 17.14
N ALA A 239 -13.46 8.54 16.72
CA ALA A 239 -14.22 8.18 15.52
C ALA A 239 -15.70 8.58 15.63
N ASN A 240 -16.36 8.29 16.75
CA ASN A 240 -17.74 8.68 17.04
C ASN A 240 -17.94 10.21 17.11
N SER A 241 -16.89 10.98 17.44
CA SER A 241 -16.92 12.44 17.38
C SER A 241 -16.89 13.02 15.95
N GLY A 242 -16.84 12.14 14.94
CA GLY A 242 -16.85 12.49 13.52
C GLY A 242 -15.48 12.60 12.87
N LYS A 243 -14.43 12.11 13.54
CA LYS A 243 -13.05 12.10 13.01
C LYS A 243 -12.58 10.66 12.78
N PRO A 244 -12.57 10.17 11.53
CA PRO A 244 -12.08 8.83 11.25
C PRO A 244 -10.65 8.64 11.74
N VAL A 245 -10.33 7.44 12.23
CA VAL A 245 -9.01 7.13 12.79
C VAL A 245 -8.35 6.04 11.96
N ILE A 246 -7.22 6.35 11.32
CA ILE A 246 -6.41 5.34 10.64
C ILE A 246 -5.71 4.52 11.72
N VAL A 247 -5.88 3.20 11.68
CA VAL A 247 -5.29 2.25 12.63
C VAL A 247 -4.51 1.18 11.88
N GLY A 248 -3.62 0.50 12.60
CA GLY A 248 -2.70 -0.47 12.04
C GLY A 248 -2.68 -1.77 12.82
N PHE A 249 -2.81 -2.88 12.10
CA PHE A 249 -2.56 -4.22 12.60
C PHE A 249 -1.15 -4.62 12.17
N PRO A 250 -0.18 -4.76 13.08
CA PRO A 250 1.19 -5.05 12.71
C PRO A 250 1.37 -6.52 12.27
N PRO A 251 2.41 -6.82 11.47
CA PRO A 251 2.65 -8.15 10.90
C PRO A 251 2.74 -9.32 11.90
N ASP A 252 3.15 -9.05 13.14
CA ASP A 252 3.25 -10.04 14.23
C ASP A 252 1.88 -10.43 14.81
N ARG A 253 0.85 -9.61 14.60
CA ARG A 253 -0.54 -9.87 15.04
C ARG A 253 -1.51 -10.15 13.89
N TYR A 254 -1.20 -9.66 12.70
CA TYR A 254 -1.98 -9.85 11.48
C TYR A 254 -1.03 -10.04 10.31
N ALA A 255 -0.99 -11.24 9.74
CA ALA A 255 0.01 -11.62 8.74
C ALA A 255 0.08 -10.62 7.57
N GLY A 256 1.29 -10.13 7.27
CA GLY A 256 1.53 -9.11 6.24
C GLY A 256 1.35 -7.67 6.71
N GLY A 257 0.71 -7.45 7.87
CA GLY A 257 0.33 -6.13 8.36
C GLY A 257 -0.84 -5.55 7.58
N HIS A 258 -1.56 -4.61 8.18
CA HIS A 258 -2.68 -3.95 7.53
C HIS A 258 -2.98 -2.57 8.11
N LEU A 259 -3.37 -1.63 7.25
CA LEU A 259 -3.88 -0.31 7.63
C LEU A 259 -5.33 -0.18 7.15
N LEU A 260 -6.17 0.36 8.03
CA LEU A 260 -7.60 0.53 7.82
C LEU A 260 -8.13 1.69 8.64
N VAL A 261 -9.39 2.07 8.44
CA VAL A 261 -9.98 3.23 9.11
C VAL A 261 -11.08 2.80 10.09
N VAL A 262 -11.01 3.28 11.32
CA VAL A 262 -12.10 3.21 12.30
C VAL A 262 -13.03 4.40 12.08
N ILE A 263 -14.31 4.11 11.85
CA ILE A 263 -15.37 5.11 11.62
C ILE A 263 -16.34 5.23 12.80
N GLY A 264 -16.20 4.37 13.81
CA GLY A 264 -16.98 4.47 15.03
C GLY A 264 -16.92 3.19 15.84
N GLY A 265 -17.82 3.09 16.81
CA GLY A 265 -18.00 1.88 17.60
C GLY A 265 -19.06 2.05 18.67
N ASP A 266 -19.41 0.94 19.30
CA ASP A 266 -20.38 0.85 20.39
C ASP A 266 -19.77 0.15 21.61
N SER A 267 -20.61 -0.36 22.52
CA SER A 267 -20.14 -1.09 23.72
C SER A 267 -19.48 -2.44 23.43
N THR A 268 -19.53 -2.91 22.19
CA THR A 268 -19.18 -4.28 21.79
C THR A 268 -18.35 -4.33 20.52
N ASN A 269 -18.59 -3.42 19.58
CA ASN A 269 -18.01 -3.46 18.24
C ASN A 269 -17.24 -2.18 17.89
N VAL A 270 -16.18 -2.37 17.12
CA VAL A 270 -15.47 -1.34 16.37
C VAL A 270 -15.97 -1.36 14.93
N TYR A 271 -16.43 -0.24 14.39
CA TYR A 271 -16.87 -0.12 13.01
C TYR A 271 -15.75 0.40 12.11
N LEU A 272 -15.61 -0.21 10.94
CA LEU A 272 -14.42 -0.13 10.11
C LEU A 272 -14.75 0.14 8.65
N ALA A 273 -13.87 0.89 7.99
CA ALA A 273 -13.66 0.85 6.56
C ALA A 273 -12.32 0.13 6.30
N ASP A 274 -12.42 -1.15 5.95
CA ASP A 274 -11.28 -2.01 5.68
C ASP A 274 -11.08 -2.17 4.18
N SER A 275 -10.10 -1.48 3.59
CA SER A 275 -9.87 -1.49 2.14
C SER A 275 -9.45 -2.85 1.55
N SER A 276 -9.13 -3.87 2.37
CA SER A 276 -8.70 -5.21 1.92
C SER A 276 -9.82 -6.06 1.29
N SER A 277 -9.46 -7.21 0.73
CA SER A 277 -10.45 -8.18 0.23
C SER A 277 -11.42 -8.70 1.30
N TRP A 278 -11.06 -8.64 2.58
CA TRP A 278 -11.88 -9.16 3.67
C TRP A 278 -13.08 -8.28 4.00
N ASN A 279 -12.96 -6.96 3.80
CA ASN A 279 -14.04 -6.00 4.06
C ASN A 279 -14.64 -6.14 5.46
N HIS A 280 -13.79 -6.19 6.48
CA HIS A 280 -14.26 -6.09 7.85
C HIS A 280 -14.98 -4.76 8.03
N ARG A 281 -16.30 -4.81 8.21
CA ARG A 281 -17.14 -3.63 8.51
C ARG A 281 -17.30 -3.42 10.01
N ALA A 282 -17.18 -4.50 10.78
CA ALA A 282 -17.22 -4.48 12.22
C ALA A 282 -16.34 -5.61 12.78
N LEU A 283 -15.69 -5.35 13.91
CA LEU A 283 -15.02 -6.36 14.73
C LEU A 283 -15.49 -6.21 16.18
N THR A 284 -15.53 -7.30 16.94
CA THR A 284 -15.69 -7.19 18.39
C THR A 284 -14.47 -6.49 19.00
N HIS A 285 -14.63 -5.88 20.18
CA HIS A 285 -13.51 -5.26 20.89
C HIS A 285 -12.35 -6.24 21.12
N ASP A 286 -12.66 -7.47 21.54
CA ASP A 286 -11.65 -8.50 21.78
C ASP A 286 -10.88 -8.85 20.50
N GLN A 287 -11.59 -9.03 19.38
CA GLN A 287 -10.94 -9.34 18.11
C GLN A 287 -10.07 -8.18 17.61
N PHE A 288 -10.57 -6.95 17.74
CA PHE A 288 -9.82 -5.76 17.36
C PHE A 288 -8.55 -5.62 18.21
N LEU A 289 -8.64 -5.81 19.53
CA LEU A 289 -7.49 -5.74 20.44
C LEU A 289 -6.47 -6.86 20.23
N GLN A 290 -6.90 -8.02 19.74
CA GLN A 290 -6.00 -9.11 19.37
C GLN A 290 -5.08 -8.69 18.22
N TRP A 291 -5.58 -7.91 17.26
CA TRP A 291 -4.80 -7.47 16.08
C TRP A 291 -4.17 -6.10 16.24
N TRP A 292 -4.79 -5.19 16.98
CA TRP A 292 -4.31 -3.82 17.13
C TRP A 292 -3.24 -3.69 18.20
N ALA A 293 -2.15 -2.99 17.89
CA ALA A 293 -1.02 -2.77 18.81
C ALA A 293 -0.84 -1.30 19.22
N GLY A 294 -1.89 -0.48 19.13
CA GLY A 294 -1.88 0.91 19.63
C GLY A 294 -1.51 1.97 18.59
N TYR A 295 -1.27 1.60 17.32
CA TYR A 295 -1.07 2.57 16.24
C TYR A 295 -2.38 3.25 15.88
N ALA A 296 -2.43 4.58 16.02
CA ALA A 296 -3.59 5.38 15.63
C ALA A 296 -3.16 6.75 15.09
N ALA A 297 -3.78 7.17 14.00
CA ALA A 297 -3.55 8.45 13.37
C ALA A 297 -4.88 9.12 13.01
N VAL A 298 -5.06 10.35 13.46
CA VAL A 298 -6.21 11.19 13.09
C VAL A 298 -5.74 12.23 12.10
N VAL A 299 -6.23 12.12 10.88
CA VAL A 299 -5.88 13.03 9.79
C VAL A 299 -7.05 13.98 9.55
N THR A 300 -6.79 15.28 9.61
CA THR A 300 -7.81 16.35 9.51
C THR A 300 -7.32 17.48 8.62
N PRO A 301 -8.20 18.22 7.92
CA PRO A 301 -7.79 19.41 7.18
C PRO A 301 -7.02 20.41 8.07
N GLU A 302 -6.06 21.12 7.48
CA GLU A 302 -5.30 22.18 8.18
C GLU A 302 -6.19 23.33 8.67
#